data_AF-A0A504YQ24-F1
#
_entry.id   AF-A0A504YQ24-F1
#
_cell.length_a   1.000
_cell.length_b   1.000
_cell.length_c   1.000
_cell.angle_alpha   90.00
_cell.angle_beta   90.00
_cell.angle_gamma   90.00
#
_symmetry.space_group_name_H-M   'P 1'
#
loop_
_entity.id
_entity.type
_entity.pdbx_description
1 polymer ?
#
loop_
_entity_poly.entity_id
_entity_poly.type
_entity_poly.pdbx_seq_one_letter_code
_entity_poly.pdbx_strand_id
1 'polypeptide(L)'
;MSSEYEVRNLICNLANAPKGSRVNIVDVNGTYIPCSGSMPSNGPTSAFMVTIGPADEVNELSLMGRLLESLTKQINDSLKLTDVKAEFNERFKSLESRILSESSITMHICTEWLI
;
A
#
# COMPACT_ATOMS: atom_id res chain seq x y z
N MET A 1 5.66 13.77 -13.03
CA MET A 1 6.59 12.64 -13.24
C MET A 1 7.91 13.23 -13.66
N SER A 2 9.00 12.87 -12.96
CA SER A 2 10.24 13.65 -12.92
C SER A 2 11.00 13.57 -14.26
N SER A 3 11.50 14.71 -14.76
CA SER A 3 12.25 14.86 -16.02
C SER A 3 13.42 13.86 -16.17
N GLU A 4 13.94 13.37 -15.05
CA GLU A 4 14.98 12.34 -14.99
C GLU A 4 14.54 10.98 -15.57
N TYR A 5 13.27 10.59 -15.41
CA TYR A 5 12.74 9.34 -15.98
C TYR A 5 12.67 9.40 -17.51
N GLU A 6 12.34 10.57 -18.05
CA GLU A 6 12.28 10.81 -19.50
C GLU A 6 13.67 10.78 -20.12
N VAL A 7 14.64 11.46 -19.49
CA VAL A 7 16.05 11.45 -19.90
C VAL A 7 16.62 10.03 -19.85
N ARG A 8 16.35 9.28 -18.77
CA ARG A 8 16.76 7.88 -18.63
C ARG A 8 16.18 7.00 -19.75
N ASN A 9 14.89 7.13 -20.04
CA ASN A 9 14.26 6.38 -21.13
C ASN A 9 14.82 6.76 -22.50
N LEU A 10 15.15 8.04 -22.72
CA LEU A 10 15.80 8.48 -23.95
C LEU A 10 17.18 7.81 -24.13
N ILE A 11 18.00 7.78 -23.08
CA ILE A 11 19.31 7.11 -23.09
C ILE A 11 19.14 5.61 -23.39
N CYS A 12 18.19 4.94 -22.73
CA CYS A 12 17.90 3.53 -22.99
C CYS A 12 17.49 3.29 -24.45
N ASN A 13 16.62 4.13 -25.01
CA ASN A 13 16.19 4.02 -26.40
C ASN A 13 17.37 4.18 -27.38
N LEU A 14 18.26 5.15 -27.14
CA LEU A 14 19.44 5.40 -27.98
C LEU A 14 20.46 4.26 -27.90
N ALA A 15 20.61 3.64 -26.72
CA ALA A 15 21.51 2.52 -26.51
C ALA A 15 20.89 1.15 -26.84
N ASN A 16 19.66 1.12 -27.36
CA ASN A 16 18.90 -0.09 -27.65
C ASN A 16 18.76 -1.02 -26.43
N ALA A 17 18.60 -0.42 -25.24
CA ALA A 17 18.41 -1.11 -23.96
C ALA A 17 16.92 -1.14 -23.56
N PRO A 18 16.48 -2.11 -22.74
CA PRO A 18 15.11 -2.16 -22.24
C PRO A 18 14.71 -0.87 -21.50
N LYS A 19 13.45 -0.43 -21.67
CA LYS A 19 12.90 0.67 -20.87
C LYS A 19 12.94 0.30 -19.39
N GLY A 20 13.25 1.28 -18.54
CA GLY A 20 13.44 1.02 -17.11
C GLY A 20 14.79 0.39 -16.74
N SER A 21 15.72 0.18 -17.68
CA SER A 21 17.11 -0.23 -17.39
C SER A 21 17.82 0.82 -16.53
N ARG A 22 18.64 0.41 -15.55
CA ARG A 22 19.39 1.36 -14.71
C ARG A 22 20.42 2.10 -15.55
N VAL A 23 20.42 3.43 -15.49
CA VAL A 23 21.38 4.28 -16.21
C VAL A 23 22.21 4.99 -15.15
N ASN A 24 23.51 4.71 -15.14
CA ASN A 24 24.46 5.37 -14.25
C ASN A 24 25.41 6.20 -15.10
N ILE A 25 25.47 7.51 -14.82
CA ILE A 25 26.41 8.43 -15.43
C ILE A 25 27.48 8.76 -14.40
N VAL A 26 28.74 8.58 -14.77
CA VAL A 26 29.89 8.93 -13.92
C VAL A 26 30.85 9.84 -14.67
N ASP A 27 31.48 10.75 -13.94
CA ASP A 27 32.62 11.53 -14.43
C ASP A 27 33.90 10.67 -14.49
N VAL A 28 34.97 11.20 -15.08
CA VAL A 28 36.31 10.59 -15.15
C VAL A 28 36.86 10.19 -13.78
N ASN A 29 36.40 10.85 -12.71
CA ASN A 29 36.78 10.56 -11.33
C ASN A 29 35.91 9.48 -10.66
N GLY A 30 34.92 8.92 -11.36
CA GLY A 30 33.96 7.96 -10.83
C GLY A 30 32.81 8.58 -10.02
N THR A 31 32.73 9.91 -9.97
CA THR A 31 31.64 10.63 -9.29
C THR A 31 30.32 10.46 -10.04
N TYR A 32 29.26 10.08 -9.33
CA TYR A 32 27.91 9.97 -9.90
C TYR A 32 27.36 11.33 -10.32
N ILE A 33 26.85 11.40 -11.55
CA ILE A 33 26.21 12.58 -12.12
C ILE A 33 24.70 12.29 -12.26
N PRO A 34 23.83 13.11 -11.65
CA PRO A 34 22.39 12.92 -11.76
C PRO A 34 21.91 13.16 -13.20
N CYS A 35 20.97 12.32 -13.65
CA CYS A 35 20.35 12.41 -14.97
C CYS A 35 19.31 13.54 -15.00
N SER A 36 19.78 14.79 -15.07
CA SER A 36 18.92 15.97 -15.00
C SER A 36 19.22 16.97 -16.12
N GLY A 37 18.30 17.91 -16.36
CA GLY A 37 18.49 18.98 -17.34
C GLY A 37 19.65 19.94 -17.03
N SER A 38 20.21 19.88 -15.82
CA SER A 38 21.40 20.62 -15.40
C SER A 38 22.70 19.83 -15.57
N MET A 39 22.66 18.68 -16.28
CA MET A 39 23.85 17.89 -16.54
C MET A 39 24.86 18.69 -17.37
N PRO A 40 26.15 18.73 -16.98
CA PRO A 40 27.15 19.44 -17.78
C PRO A 40 27.30 18.80 -19.16
N SER A 41 27.66 19.60 -20.16
CA SER A 41 27.92 19.10 -21.51
C SER A 41 29.19 18.23 -21.54
N ASN A 42 29.10 17.10 -22.24
CA ASN A 42 30.23 16.20 -22.43
C ASN A 42 31.32 16.91 -23.26
N GLY A 43 32.56 16.87 -22.78
CA GLY A 43 33.68 17.59 -23.37
C GLY A 43 34.99 16.81 -23.26
N PRO A 44 36.04 17.20 -24.00
CA PRO A 44 37.31 16.48 -24.04
C PRO A 44 37.98 16.31 -22.66
N THR A 45 37.73 17.25 -21.76
CA THR A 45 38.27 17.28 -20.38
C THR A 45 37.24 16.90 -19.31
N SER A 46 35.99 16.64 -19.72
CA SER A 46 34.84 16.34 -18.85
C SER A 46 34.03 15.21 -19.48
N ALA A 47 34.73 14.11 -19.74
CA ALA A 47 34.17 12.96 -20.42
C ALA A 47 33.31 12.14 -19.44
N PHE A 48 32.01 12.07 -19.69
CA PHE A 48 31.13 11.21 -18.89
C PHE A 48 31.08 9.81 -19.47
N MET A 49 31.14 8.81 -18.58
CA MET A 49 30.88 7.42 -18.93
C MET A 49 29.45 7.07 -18.54
N VAL A 50 28.69 6.58 -19.52
CA VAL A 50 27.33 6.07 -19.31
C VAL A 50 27.39 4.55 -19.24
N THR A 51 26.91 4.00 -18.13
CA THR A 51 26.76 2.55 -17.97
C THR A 51 25.29 2.20 -17.83
N ILE A 52 24.87 1.18 -18.59
CA ILE A 52 23.50 0.68 -18.55
C ILE A 52 23.52 -0.68 -17.89
N GLY A 53 22.91 -0.73 -16.70
CA GLY A 53 22.71 -1.96 -15.95
C GLY A 53 21.33 -2.56 -16.22
N PRO A 54 21.07 -3.77 -15.69
CA PRO A 54 19.73 -4.33 -15.68
C PRO A 54 18.75 -3.34 -15.04
N ALA A 55 17.49 -3.40 -15.44
CA ALA A 55 16.44 -2.67 -14.73
C ALA A 55 16.51 -3.07 -13.25
N ASP A 56 16.47 -2.08 -12.36
CA ASP A 56 16.14 -2.40 -10.98
C ASP A 56 14.74 -3.02 -11.07
N GLU A 57 14.63 -4.32 -10.77
CA GLU A 57 13.36 -5.03 -10.73
C GLU A 57 12.54 -4.52 -9.53
N VAL A 58 12.17 -3.24 -9.55
CA VAL A 58 11.05 -2.75 -8.78
C VAL A 58 9.84 -3.27 -9.53
N ASN A 59 9.50 -4.53 -9.26
CA ASN A 59 8.36 -5.19 -9.88
C ASN A 59 7.12 -4.37 -9.47
N GLU A 60 6.63 -3.49 -10.36
CA GLU A 60 5.54 -2.57 -10.05
C GLU A 60 4.29 -3.33 -9.58
N LEU A 61 4.11 -4.57 -10.06
CA LEU A 61 3.13 -5.54 -9.58
C LEU A 61 3.30 -5.86 -8.09
N SER A 62 4.54 -6.00 -7.60
CA SER A 62 4.83 -6.22 -6.18
C SER A 62 4.52 -4.98 -5.33
N LEU A 63 4.73 -3.78 -5.87
CA LEU A 63 4.49 -2.52 -5.18
C LEU A 63 2.98 -2.24 -5.10
N MET A 64 2.26 -2.48 -6.18
CA MET A 64 0.79 -2.43 -6.22
C MET A 64 0.17 -3.52 -5.33
N GLY A 65 0.74 -4.72 -5.30
CA GLY A 65 0.34 -5.78 -4.37
C GLY A 65 0.46 -5.36 -2.90
N ARG A 66 1.60 -4.78 -2.51
CA ARG A 66 1.82 -4.25 -1.15
C ARG A 66 0.87 -3.09 -0.80
N LEU A 67 0.57 -2.21 -1.76
CA LEU A 67 -0.41 -1.14 -1.57
C LEU A 67 -1.83 -1.69 -1.34
N LEU A 68 -2.26 -2.66 -2.14
CA LEU A 68 -3.56 -3.31 -1.99
C LEU A 68 -3.67 -4.05 -0.65
N GLU A 69 -2.61 -4.73 -0.23
CA GLU A 69 -2.55 -5.40 1.07
C GLU A 69 -2.65 -4.41 2.22
N SER A 70 -1.92 -3.28 2.15
CA SER A 70 -1.99 -2.21 3.14
C SER A 70 -3.38 -1.55 3.21
N LEU A 71 -4.03 -1.33 2.06
CA LEU A 71 -5.38 -0.79 2.00
C LEU A 71 -6.40 -1.76 2.61
N THR A 72 -6.28 -3.05 2.28
CA THR A 72 -7.15 -4.10 2.83
C THR A 72 -7.04 -4.14 4.35
N LYS A 73 -5.82 -4.06 4.89
CA LYS A 73 -5.58 -4.00 6.33
C LYS A 73 -6.22 -2.77 6.96
N GLN A 74 -6.01 -1.57 6.38
CA GLN A 74 -6.63 -0.34 6.90
C GLN A 74 -8.15 -0.39 6.91
N ILE A 75 -8.78 -0.96 5.89
CA ILE A 75 -10.24 -1.13 5.83
C ILE A 75 -10.69 -2.06 6.96
N ASN A 76 -10.00 -3.18 7.16
CA ASN A 76 -10.36 -4.15 8.19
C ASN A 76 -10.19 -3.57 9.61
N ASP A 77 -9.10 -2.85 9.84
CA ASP A 77 -8.80 -2.18 11.11
C ASP A 77 -9.78 -1.02 11.37
N SER A 78 -10.16 -0.25 10.34
CA SER A 78 -11.04 0.92 10.49
C SER A 78 -12.50 0.55 10.65
N LEU A 79 -12.97 -0.48 9.96
CA LEU A 79 -14.36 -0.91 10.05
C LEU A 79 -14.67 -1.55 11.40
N LYS A 80 -13.65 -1.96 12.18
CA LYS A 80 -13.80 -2.58 13.51
C LYS A 80 -14.94 -3.61 13.54
N LEU A 81 -15.09 -4.38 12.45
CA LEU A 81 -16.24 -5.28 12.27
C LEU A 81 -16.33 -6.30 13.39
N THR A 82 -15.18 -6.68 13.96
CA THR A 82 -15.08 -7.54 15.15
C THR A 82 -15.69 -6.89 16.38
N ASP A 83 -15.45 -5.59 16.61
CA ASP A 83 -16.01 -4.85 17.75
C ASP A 83 -17.53 -4.69 17.58
N VAL A 84 -17.99 -4.35 16.37
CA VAL A 84 -19.42 -4.25 16.05
C VAL A 84 -20.13 -5.59 16.25
N LYS A 85 -19.52 -6.68 15.79
CA LYS A 85 -20.03 -8.04 15.99
C LYS A 85 -20.08 -8.42 17.47
N ALA A 86 -19.07 -8.03 18.25
CA ALA A 86 -19.04 -8.29 19.68
C ALA A 86 -20.16 -7.52 20.41
N GLU A 87 -20.32 -6.22 20.13
CA GLU A 87 -21.37 -5.40 20.74
C GLU A 87 -22.78 -5.92 20.38
N PHE A 88 -23.00 -6.31 19.12
CA PHE A 88 -24.27 -6.89 18.70
C PHE A 88 -24.59 -8.17 19.49
N ASN A 89 -23.62 -9.08 19.63
CA ASN A 89 -23.80 -10.32 20.38
C ASN A 89 -24.09 -10.08 21.87
N GLU A 90 -23.43 -9.12 22.49
CA GLU A 90 -23.68 -8.77 23.90
C GLU A 90 -25.09 -8.21 24.09
N ARG A 91 -25.49 -7.26 23.25
CA ARG A 91 -26.84 -6.69 23.29
C ARG A 91 -27.92 -7.73 23.02
N PHE A 92 -27.67 -8.66 22.09
CA PHE A 92 -28.60 -9.74 21.77
C PHE A 92 -28.79 -10.69 22.97
N LYS A 93 -27.70 -11.15 23.60
CA LYS A 93 -27.77 -11.98 24.82
C LYS A 93 -28.48 -11.27 25.97
N SER A 94 -28.22 -9.97 26.16
CA SER A 94 -28.91 -9.17 27.17
C SER A 94 -30.43 -9.11 26.90
N LEU A 95 -30.83 -8.95 25.63
CA LEU A 95 -32.22 -8.96 25.24
C LEU A 95 -32.89 -10.32 25.47
N GLU A 96 -32.23 -11.42 25.10
CA GLU A 96 -32.72 -12.78 25.37
C GLU A 96 -32.95 -13.02 26.86
N SER A 97 -32.00 -12.62 27.71
CA SER A 97 -32.13 -12.74 29.17
C SER A 97 -33.32 -11.95 29.71
N ARG A 98 -33.57 -10.74 29.19
CA ARG A 98 -34.71 -9.92 29.62
C ARG A 98 -36.04 -10.56 29.26
N ILE A 99 -36.17 -11.04 28.03
CA ILE A 99 -37.39 -11.72 27.55
C ILE A 99 -37.68 -12.95 28.42
N LEU A 100 -36.66 -13.75 28.74
CA LEU A 100 -36.81 -14.93 29.61
C LEU A 100 -37.24 -14.53 31.03
N SER A 101 -36.69 -13.46 31.59
CA SER A 101 -37.07 -12.98 32.92
C SER A 101 -38.50 -12.43 32.96
N GLU A 102 -38.92 -11.67 31.94
CA GLU A 102 -40.27 -11.09 31.86
C GLU A 102 -41.33 -12.18 31.63
N SER A 103 -41.05 -13.17 30.79
CA SER A 103 -41.95 -14.31 30.58
C SER A 103 -42.11 -15.18 31.84
N SER A 104 -41.04 -15.35 32.62
CA SER A 104 -41.10 -16.03 33.93
C SER A 104 -41.94 -15.26 34.95
N ILE A 105 -41.80 -13.93 35.01
CA ILE A 105 -42.58 -13.08 35.92
C ILE A 105 -44.07 -13.10 35.54
N THR A 106 -44.36 -13.03 34.23
CA THR A 106 -45.74 -13.03 33.73
C THR A 106 -46.45 -14.35 34.07
N MET A 107 -45.78 -15.50 33.92
CA MET A 107 -46.34 -16.78 34.36
C MET A 107 -46.57 -16.84 35.87
N HIS A 108 -45.66 -16.31 36.69
CA HIS A 108 -45.78 -16.34 38.14
C HIS A 108 -46.99 -15.51 38.64
N ILE A 109 -47.18 -14.31 38.09
CA ILE A 109 -48.34 -13.47 38.39
C ILE A 109 -49.63 -14.17 37.94
N CYS A 110 -49.67 -14.79 36.76
CA CYS A 110 -50.86 -15.52 36.32
C CYS A 110 -51.21 -16.70 37.24
N THR A 111 -50.23 -17.39 37.82
CA THR A 111 -50.50 -18.47 38.80
C THR A 111 -50.99 -17.96 40.15
N GLU A 112 -50.56 -16.79 40.62
CA GLU A 112 -51.01 -16.22 41.90
C GLU A 112 -52.45 -15.68 41.86
N TRP A 113 -52.93 -15.26 40.68
CA TRP A 113 -54.31 -14.75 40.51
C TRP A 113 -55.36 -15.85 40.22
N LEU A 114 -54.92 -17.11 40.14
CA LEU A 114 -55.77 -18.29 39.86
C LEU A 114 -56.07 -19.12 41.12
N ILE A 115 -55.64 -18.66 42.30
CA ILE A 115 -55.97 -19.20 43.64
C ILE A 115 -56.90 -18.22 44.35
#